data_AF-A0AAU5QRV5-F1
#
_entry.id   AF-A0AAU5QRV5-F1
#
_cell.length_a   1.000
_cell.length_b   1.000
_cell.length_c   1.000
_cell.angle_alpha   90.00
_cell.angle_beta   90.00
_cell.angle_gamma   90.00
#
_symmetry.space_group_name_H-M   'P 1'
#
loop_
_entity.id
_entity.type
_entity.pdbx_description
1 polymer ?
#
loop_
_entity_poly.entity_id
_entity_poly.type
_entity_poly.pdbx_seq_one_letter_code
_entity_poly.pdbx_strand_id
1 'polypeptide(L)'
;MSKGDPLQRCQLAHAMADVQDDVRQELLWDQRALVAAGMITEARVEEAGVSVSAAGLYPSLHLNLSECHRKLGDLDRARDHLERAQATIDALGDDEYGQMIKKGLDQVAQRLR
;
A
#
# COMPACT_ATOMS: atom_id res chain seq x y z
N MET A 1 5.40 -26.26 7.87
CA MET A 1 5.97 -24.89 8.03
C MET A 1 4.84 -23.92 7.74
N SER A 2 4.31 -23.25 8.77
CA SER A 2 3.26 -22.25 8.58
C SER A 2 3.80 -21.17 7.65
N LYS A 3 3.25 -21.06 6.44
CA LYS A 3 3.52 -19.90 5.58
C LYS A 3 3.00 -18.71 6.39
N GLY A 4 3.91 -17.82 6.81
CA GLY A 4 3.61 -16.73 7.74
C GLY A 4 2.31 -16.00 7.39
N ASP A 5 1.60 -15.52 8.42
CA ASP A 5 0.27 -14.94 8.26
C ASP A 5 0.26 -13.83 7.19
N PRO A 6 -0.75 -13.74 6.31
CA PRO A 6 -0.77 -12.77 5.22
C PRO A 6 -0.56 -11.31 5.68
N LEU A 7 -1.03 -10.94 6.87
CA LEU A 7 -0.77 -9.62 7.45
C LEU A 7 0.71 -9.41 7.77
N GLN A 8 1.35 -10.39 8.41
CA GLN A 8 2.79 -10.36 8.69
C GLN A 8 3.61 -10.30 7.40
N ARG A 9 3.19 -11.01 6.35
CA ARG A 9 3.84 -10.95 5.03
C ARG A 9 3.69 -9.58 4.38
N CYS A 10 2.53 -8.95 4.51
CA CYS A 10 2.29 -7.59 4.02
C CYS A 10 3.19 -6.59 4.75
N GLN A 11 3.22 -6.64 6.09
CA GLN A 11 4.05 -5.76 6.91
C GLN A 11 5.55 -5.94 6.62
N LEU A 12 6.02 -7.19 6.52
CA LEU A 12 7.41 -7.47 6.20
C LEU A 12 7.78 -6.97 4.80
N ALA A 13 6.93 -7.21 3.81
CA ALA A 13 7.18 -6.74 2.45
C ALA A 13 7.22 -5.20 2.39
N HIS A 14 6.34 -4.51 3.12
CA HIS A 14 6.34 -3.05 3.20
C HIS A 14 7.62 -2.52 3.87
N ALA A 15 8.01 -3.07 5.03
CA ALA A 15 9.26 -2.69 5.69
C ALA A 15 10.50 -2.95 4.81
N MET A 16 10.46 -4.01 3.99
CA MET A 16 11.54 -4.31 3.04
C MET A 16 11.58 -3.35 1.85
N ALA A 17 10.45 -2.76 1.44
CA ALA A 17 10.40 -1.74 0.38
C ALA A 17 11.09 -0.44 0.82
N ASP A 18 10.82 0.00 2.05
CA ASP A 18 11.32 1.28 2.61
C ASP A 18 12.86 1.37 2.70
N VAL A 19 13.54 0.23 2.73
CA VAL A 19 15.02 0.16 2.86
C VAL A 19 15.74 -0.05 1.52
N GLN A 20 15.02 -0.05 0.39
CA GLN A 20 15.65 -0.21 -0.93
C GLN A 20 16.10 1.14 -1.50
N ASP A 21 17.36 1.21 -1.94
CA ASP A 21 17.87 2.38 -2.69
C ASP A 21 17.44 2.35 -4.17
N ASP A 22 17.19 1.16 -4.73
CA ASP A 22 16.69 0.97 -6.09
C ASP A 22 15.16 0.89 -6.11
N VAL A 23 14.54 1.86 -6.78
CA VAL A 23 13.08 1.95 -6.97
C VAL A 23 12.50 0.69 -7.61
N ARG A 24 13.26 -0.04 -8.43
CA ARG A 24 12.80 -1.32 -9.00
C ARG A 24 12.67 -2.40 -7.94
N GLN A 25 13.54 -2.40 -6.93
CA GLN A 25 13.45 -3.33 -5.80
C GLN A 25 12.33 -2.93 -4.84
N GLU A 26 12.18 -1.62 -4.56
CA GLU A 26 11.03 -1.04 -3.83
C GLU A 26 9.71 -1.54 -4.45
N LEU A 27 9.55 -1.35 -5.77
CA LEU A 27 8.38 -1.77 -6.54
C LEU A 27 8.11 -3.29 -6.45
N LEU A 28 9.13 -4.13 -6.45
CA LEU A 28 8.96 -5.58 -6.33
C LEU A 28 8.44 -5.97 -4.94
N TRP A 29 8.90 -5.27 -3.89
CA TRP A 29 8.45 -5.49 -2.53
C TRP A 29 7.03 -4.96 -2.31
N ASP A 30 6.70 -3.78 -2.83
CA ASP A 30 5.33 -3.23 -2.77
C ASP A 30 4.31 -4.13 -3.47
N GLN A 31 4.65 -4.71 -4.63
CA GLN A 31 3.77 -5.69 -5.30
C GLN A 31 3.54 -6.94 -4.45
N ARG A 32 4.58 -7.42 -3.74
CA ARG A 32 4.45 -8.56 -2.83
C ARG A 32 3.56 -8.21 -1.64
N ALA A 33 3.66 -6.99 -1.12
CA ALA A 33 2.80 -6.50 -0.05
C ALA A 33 1.33 -6.45 -0.50
N LEU A 34 1.05 -5.90 -1.69
CA LEU A 34 -0.30 -5.85 -2.26
C LEU A 34 -0.90 -7.25 -2.49
N VAL A 35 -0.11 -8.19 -3.03
CA VAL A 35 -0.55 -9.58 -3.19
C VAL A 35 -0.86 -10.22 -1.84
N ALA A 36 -0.06 -9.97 -0.81
CA ALA A 36 -0.29 -10.48 0.53
C ALA A 36 -1.56 -9.87 1.15
N ALA A 37 -1.81 -8.57 0.97
CA ALA A 37 -3.03 -7.90 1.43
C ALA A 37 -4.30 -8.49 0.79
N GLY A 38 -4.24 -8.84 -0.50
CA GLY A 38 -5.32 -9.55 -1.20
C GLY A 38 -5.64 -10.95 -0.67
N MET A 39 -4.74 -11.54 0.13
CA MET A 39 -4.95 -12.84 0.77
C MET A 39 -5.47 -12.71 2.21
N ILE A 40 -5.56 -11.50 2.76
CA ILE A 40 -6.12 -11.27 4.09
C ILE A 40 -7.64 -11.40 3.98
N THR A 41 -8.22 -12.37 4.68
CA THR A 41 -9.67 -12.50 4.83
C THR A 41 -10.12 -11.69 6.03
N GLU A 42 -11.30 -11.06 5.97
CA GLU A 42 -11.84 -10.26 7.09
C GLU A 42 -11.93 -11.08 8.38
N ALA A 43 -12.23 -12.38 8.29
CA ALA A 43 -12.26 -13.31 9.42
C ALA A 43 -10.90 -13.46 10.15
N ARG A 44 -9.78 -13.16 9.50
CA ARG A 44 -8.44 -13.19 10.11
C ARG A 44 -7.99 -11.87 10.74
N VAL A 45 -8.58 -10.76 10.30
CA VAL A 45 -8.32 -9.43 10.89
C VAL A 45 -8.84 -9.41 12.34
N GLU A 46 -10.01 -9.98 12.59
CA GLU A 46 -10.57 -10.12 13.94
C GLU A 46 -9.72 -11.03 14.85
N GLU A 47 -9.18 -12.14 14.34
CA GLU A 47 -8.32 -13.06 15.09
C GLU A 47 -6.97 -12.44 15.49
N ALA A 48 -6.43 -11.50 14.69
CA ALA A 48 -5.10 -10.93 14.89
C ALA A 48 -5.06 -9.75 15.89
N GLY A 49 -6.22 -9.22 16.31
CA GLY A 49 -6.30 -8.08 17.23
C GLY A 49 -5.66 -6.80 16.71
N VAL A 50 -5.52 -6.66 15.39
CA VAL A 50 -4.86 -5.51 14.75
C VAL A 50 -5.90 -4.44 14.45
N SER A 51 -5.69 -3.21 14.95
CA SER A 51 -6.61 -2.08 14.77
C SER A 51 -6.77 -1.61 13.31
N VAL A 52 -5.90 -2.04 12.42
CA VAL A 52 -5.97 -1.72 10.98
C VAL A 52 -6.63 -2.87 10.25
N SER A 53 -7.82 -2.64 9.72
CA SER A 53 -8.49 -3.60 8.85
C SER A 53 -7.69 -3.82 7.56
N ALA A 54 -7.84 -4.98 6.93
CA ALA A 54 -7.21 -5.24 5.63
C ALA A 54 -7.55 -4.14 4.60
N ALA A 55 -8.78 -3.60 4.68
CA ALA A 55 -9.24 -2.48 3.87
C ALA A 55 -8.41 -1.19 4.08
N GLY A 56 -8.01 -0.89 5.32
CA GLY A 56 -7.18 0.26 5.65
C GLY A 56 -5.74 0.19 5.14
N LEU A 57 -5.28 -0.97 4.67
CA LEU A 57 -3.95 -1.13 4.07
C LEU A 57 -3.93 -0.79 2.56
N TYR A 58 -5.05 -0.93 1.86
CA TYR A 58 -5.07 -0.75 0.40
C TYR A 58 -4.68 0.65 -0.07
N PRO A 59 -5.13 1.76 0.57
CA PRO A 59 -4.75 3.11 0.16
C PRO A 59 -3.23 3.34 0.18
N SER A 60 -2.54 2.88 1.23
CA SER A 60 -1.10 3.09 1.38
C SER A 60 -0.28 2.20 0.42
N LEU A 61 -0.69 0.95 0.23
CA LEU A 61 -0.04 0.04 -0.72
C LEU A 61 -0.15 0.56 -2.16
N HIS A 62 -1.31 1.07 -2.55
CA HIS A 62 -1.49 1.67 -3.87
C HIS A 62 -0.78 3.02 -4.01
N LEU A 63 -0.69 3.83 -2.95
CA LEU A 63 0.12 5.05 -2.93
C LEU A 63 1.60 4.75 -3.25
N ASN A 64 2.19 3.75 -2.60
CA ASN A 64 3.59 3.40 -2.82
C ASN A 64 3.85 2.91 -4.25
N LEU A 65 2.97 2.06 -4.77
CA LEU A 65 3.03 1.59 -6.17
C LEU A 65 2.93 2.75 -7.15
N SER A 66 2.06 3.72 -6.88
CA SER A 66 1.93 4.93 -7.69
C SER A 66 3.23 5.74 -7.71
N GLU A 67 3.86 5.97 -6.54
CA GLU A 67 5.14 6.67 -6.46
C GLU A 67 6.28 5.92 -7.14
N CYS A 68 6.38 4.60 -6.95
CA CYS A 68 7.36 3.75 -7.62
C CYS A 68 7.25 3.86 -9.15
N HIS A 69 6.03 3.69 -9.68
CA HIS A 69 5.78 3.81 -11.12
C HIS A 69 6.10 5.20 -11.65
N ARG A 70 5.75 6.25 -10.89
CA ARG A 70 6.08 7.64 -11.24
C ARG A 70 7.60 7.87 -11.29
N LYS A 71 8.34 7.43 -10.26
CA LYS A 71 9.81 7.51 -10.20
C LYS A 71 10.48 6.77 -11.36
N LEU A 72 9.87 5.67 -11.84
CA LEU A 72 10.35 4.89 -12.99
C LEU A 72 9.90 5.42 -14.36
N GLY A 73 9.07 6.48 -14.38
CA GLY A 73 8.56 7.10 -15.61
C GLY A 73 7.35 6.40 -16.24
N ASP A 74 6.80 5.36 -15.60
CA ASP A 74 5.57 4.68 -16.04
C ASP A 74 4.34 5.42 -15.50
N LEU A 75 4.04 6.57 -16.11
CA LEU A 75 3.01 7.47 -15.61
C LEU A 75 1.59 6.91 -15.72
N ASP A 76 1.34 6.01 -16.67
CA ASP A 76 0.03 5.39 -16.84
C ASP A 76 -0.26 4.45 -15.67
N ARG A 77 0.68 3.56 -15.33
CA ARG A 77 0.53 2.71 -14.14
C ARG A 77 0.52 3.50 -12.85
N ALA A 78 1.25 4.62 -12.79
CA ALA A 78 1.20 5.50 -11.64
C ALA A 78 -0.21 6.07 -11.42
N ARG A 79 -0.90 6.49 -12.50
CA ARG A 79 -2.29 6.98 -12.45
C ARG A 79 -3.26 5.87 -12.07
N ASP A 80 -3.13 4.68 -12.67
CA ASP A 80 -3.98 3.53 -12.32
C ASP A 80 -3.93 3.21 -10.82
N HIS A 81 -2.74 3.25 -10.23
CA HIS A 81 -2.57 3.01 -8.80
C HIS A 81 -3.08 4.16 -7.93
N LEU A 82 -2.92 5.41 -8.38
CA LEU A 82 -3.51 6.56 -7.70
C LEU A 82 -5.04 6.47 -7.63
N GLU A 83 -5.69 6.11 -8.74
CA GLU A 83 -7.15 5.92 -8.80
C GLU A 83 -7.62 4.81 -7.86
N ARG A 84 -6.90 3.68 -7.82
CA ARG A 84 -7.22 2.57 -6.90
C ARG A 84 -7.05 2.97 -5.43
N ALA A 85 -5.99 3.71 -5.10
CA ALA A 85 -5.80 4.21 -3.74
C ALA A 85 -6.96 5.12 -3.32
N GLN A 86 -7.36 6.05 -4.21
CA GLN A 86 -8.49 6.96 -3.99
C GLN A 86 -9.82 6.21 -3.83
N ALA A 87 -10.06 5.16 -4.61
CA ALA A 87 -11.27 4.34 -4.49
C ALA A 87 -11.39 3.61 -3.14
N THR A 88 -10.28 3.44 -2.42
CA THR A 88 -10.24 2.78 -1.11
C THR A 88 -10.04 3.74 0.07
N ILE A 89 -9.98 5.05 -0.19
CA ILE A 89 -9.58 6.04 0.83
C ILE A 89 -10.54 6.15 2.00
N ASP A 90 -11.83 5.85 1.77
CA ASP A 90 -12.89 5.87 2.78
C ASP A 90 -12.71 4.77 3.85
N ALA A 91 -11.84 3.79 3.60
CA ALA A 91 -11.47 2.79 4.60
C ALA A 91 -10.50 3.33 5.66
N LEU A 92 -9.91 4.51 5.46
CA LEU A 92 -9.04 5.16 6.44
C LEU A 92 -9.87 5.97 7.44
N GLY A 93 -9.49 5.88 8.71
CA GLY A 93 -9.95 6.82 9.72
C GLY A 93 -9.42 8.23 9.49
N ASP A 94 -9.91 9.20 10.26
CA ASP A 94 -9.39 10.57 10.29
C ASP A 94 -8.23 10.77 11.29
N ASP A 95 -7.54 9.67 11.64
CA ASP A 95 -6.37 9.68 12.50
C ASP A 95 -5.09 10.16 11.75
N GLU A 96 -3.99 10.29 12.48
CA GLU A 96 -2.71 10.76 11.92
C GLU A 96 -2.25 9.92 10.72
N TYR A 97 -2.52 8.61 10.75
CA TYR A 97 -2.20 7.70 9.65
C TYR A 97 -3.06 8.00 8.41
N GLY A 98 -4.38 8.09 8.57
CA GLY A 98 -5.28 8.43 7.48
C GLY A 98 -4.97 9.78 6.83
N GLN A 99 -4.68 10.79 7.64
CA GLN A 99 -4.27 12.12 7.15
C GLN A 99 -2.93 12.09 6.39
N MET A 100 -1.97 11.28 6.85
CA MET A 100 -0.69 11.10 6.17
C MET A 100 -0.87 10.51 4.77
N ILE A 101 -1.68 9.46 4.62
CA ILE A 101 -1.94 8.82 3.32
C ILE A 101 -2.72 9.75 2.39
N LYS A 102 -3.76 10.44 2.89
CA LYS A 102 -4.53 11.44 2.11
C LYS A 102 -3.60 12.52 1.54
N LYS A 103 -2.70 13.08 2.38
CA LYS A 103 -1.70 14.06 1.95
C LYS A 103 -0.71 13.48 0.93
N GLY A 104 -0.28 12.23 1.10
CA GLY A 104 0.58 11.53 0.15
C GLY A 104 -0.07 11.47 -1.24
N LEU A 105 -1.32 11.02 -1.31
CA LEU A 105 -2.08 10.92 -2.56
C LEU A 105 -2.22 12.27 -3.27
N ASP A 106 -2.51 13.34 -2.53
CA ASP A 106 -2.58 14.69 -3.09
C ASP A 106 -1.26 15.13 -3.73
N GLN A 107 -0.13 14.80 -3.10
CA GLN A 107 1.19 15.13 -3.65
C GLN A 107 1.50 14.34 -4.92
N VAL A 108 1.19 13.04 -4.94
CA VAL A 108 1.38 12.22 -6.15
C VAL A 108 0.50 12.73 -7.28
N ALA A 109 -0.77 13.01 -7.00
CA ALA A 109 -1.71 13.55 -7.95
C ALA A 109 -1.20 14.86 -8.58
N GLN A 110 -0.61 15.75 -7.77
CA GLN A 110 -0.01 16.99 -8.28
C GLN A 110 1.20 16.75 -9.19
N ARG A 111 2.01 15.72 -8.91
CA ARG A 111 3.19 15.36 -9.71
C ARG A 111 2.85 14.60 -11.00
N LEU A 112 1.64 14.06 -11.12
CA LEU A 112 1.15 13.31 -12.29
C LEU A 112 0.30 14.15 -13.25
N ARG A 113 0.09 15.44 -12.92
CA ARG A 113 -0.57 16.43 -13.79
C ARG A 113 0.29 16.83 -14.98
#